data_AF-A0A0F2PJY8-F1
#
_entry.id   AF-A0A0F2PJY8-F1
#
_cell.length_a   1.000
_cell.length_b   1.000
_cell.length_c   1.000
_cell.angle_alpha   90.00
_cell.angle_beta   90.00
_cell.angle_gamma   90.00
#
_symmetry.space_group_name_H-M   'P 1'
#
loop_
_entity.id
_entity.type
_entity.pdbx_description
1 polymer ?
#
loop_
_entity_poly.entity_id
_entity_poly.type
_entity_poly.pdbx_seq_one_letter_code
_entity_poly.pdbx_strand_id
1 'polypeptide(L)' 'MTHKKDNDALRTQNQMDKLKWETAKEFGLDDDLTSGGDELTVREAGKIGGNMTKKLVQAGEKALAEEGDRKTRLNLQK' A
#
# COMPACT_ATOMS: atom_id res chain seq x y z
N MET A 1 18.31 4.10 -20.33
CA MET A 1 17.23 3.67 -19.43
C MET A 1 15.92 4.22 -19.96
N THR A 2 14.88 3.40 -20.09
CA THR A 2 13.62 3.77 -20.74
C THR A 2 12.73 4.53 -19.74
N HIS A 3 12.33 5.76 -20.07
CA HIS A 3 11.51 6.66 -19.22
C HIS A 3 10.24 6.03 -18.61
N LYS A 4 9.73 4.94 -19.20
CA LYS A 4 8.58 4.19 -18.67
C LYS A 4 8.85 3.55 -17.31
N LYS A 5 10.05 3.00 -17.09
CA LYS A 5 10.39 2.31 -15.84
C LYS A 5 10.48 3.28 -14.67
N ASP A 6 10.99 4.48 -14.93
CA ASP A 6 11.09 5.54 -13.93
C ASP A 6 9.70 6.06 -13.54
N ASN A 7 8.78 6.14 -14.50
CA ASN A 7 7.39 6.54 -14.23
C ASN A 7 6.64 5.52 -13.36
N ASP A 8 6.78 4.22 -13.63
CA ASP A 8 6.13 3.18 -12.83
C ASP A 8 6.67 3.13 -11.39
N ALA A 9 7.98 3.36 -11.20
CA ALA A 9 8.59 3.48 -9.88
C ALA A 9 8.02 4.69 -9.11
N LEU A 10 7.94 5.86 -9.74
CA LEU A 10 7.36 7.07 -9.14
C LEU A 10 5.90 6.87 -8.76
N ARG A 11 5.11 6.21 -9.62
CA ARG A 11 3.71 5.88 -9.32
C ARG A 11 3.60 4.97 -8.10
N THR A 12 4.47 3.98 -8.01
CA THR A 12 4.51 3.05 -6.87
C THR A 12 4.86 3.79 -5.58
N GLN A 13 5.89 4.66 -5.60
CA GLN A 13 6.26 5.48 -4.44
C GLN A 13 5.10 6.36 -3.98
N ASN A 14 4.43 7.06 -4.91
CA ASN A 14 3.28 7.89 -4.58
C ASN A 14 2.12 7.10 -3.95
N GLN A 15 1.89 5.86 -4.38
CA GLN A 15 0.87 4.99 -3.78
C GLN A 15 1.29 4.51 -2.39
N MET A 16 2.57 4.15 -2.20
CA MET A 16 3.09 3.76 -0.90
C MET A 16 3.03 4.91 0.11
N ASP A 17 3.35 6.13 -0.31
CA ASP A 17 3.25 7.31 0.56
C ASP A 17 1.82 7.60 0.99
N LYS A 18 0.85 7.50 0.08
CA LYS A 18 -0.57 7.62 0.43
C LYS A 18 -0.99 6.58 1.48
N LEU A 19 -0.61 5.32 1.26
CA LEU A 19 -0.91 4.24 2.19
C LEU A 19 -0.28 4.48 3.57
N LYS A 20 0.93 5.03 3.61
CA LYS A 20 1.61 5.43 4.85
C LYS A 20 0.81 6.49 5.61
N TRP A 21 0.42 7.57 4.94
CA TRP A 21 -0.37 8.65 5.53
C TRP A 21 -1.75 8.19 6.00
N GLU A 22 -2.46 7.41 5.18
CA GLU A 22 -3.75 6.83 5.55
C GLU A 22 -3.62 5.95 6.81
N THR A 23 -2.58 5.11 6.86
CA THR A 23 -2.34 4.23 8.01
C THR A 23 -1.94 5.02 9.26
N ALA A 24 -1.14 6.07 9.13
CA ALA A 24 -0.79 6.94 10.26
C ALA A 24 -2.03 7.64 10.83
N LYS A 25 -2.89 8.19 9.96
CA LYS A 25 -4.14 8.84 10.35
C LYS A 25 -5.11 7.90 11.07
N GLU A 26 -5.21 6.64 10.66
CA GLU A 26 -6.02 5.63 11.36
C GLU A 26 -5.57 5.38 12.80
N PHE A 27 -4.31 5.66 13.12
CA PHE A 27 -3.75 5.52 14.46
C PHE A 27 -3.54 6.84 15.19
N GLY A 28 -3.90 7.99 14.60
CA GLY A 28 -3.69 9.31 15.17
C GLY A 28 -2.22 9.70 15.30
N LEU A 29 -1.39 9.21 14.37
CA LEU A 29 0.06 9.45 14.31
C LEU A 29 0.44 10.35 13.13
N ASP A 30 -0.54 11.00 12.50
CA ASP A 30 -0.33 11.87 11.35
C ASP A 30 0.41 13.16 11.70
N ASP A 31 0.20 13.71 12.90
CA ASP A 31 0.94 14.88 13.38
C ASP A 31 2.44 14.56 13.56
N ASP A 32 2.78 13.47 14.24
CA ASP A 32 4.16 12.99 14.45
C ASP A 32 4.85 12.58 13.13
N LEU A 33 4.06 12.09 12.16
CA LEU A 33 4.58 11.78 10.83
C LEU A 33 4.82 13.05 10.00
N THR A 34 4.11 14.15 10.29
CA THR A 34 4.26 15.46 9.63
C THR A 34 5.54 16.17 10.06
N SER A 35 6.01 15.96 11.29
CA SER A 35 7.32 16.44 11.76
C SER A 35 8.51 15.64 11.23
N GLY A 36 8.32 14.86 10.15
CA GLY A 36 9.37 14.05 9.53
C GLY A 36 9.51 12.65 10.13
N GLY A 37 8.65 12.30 11.09
CA GLY A 37 8.71 11.03 11.80
C GLY A 37 9.75 10.97 12.92
N ASP A 38 10.44 12.08 13.21
CA ASP A 38 11.41 12.17 14.31
C ASP A 38 10.72 12.07 15.69
N GLU A 39 9.44 12.46 15.75
CA GLU A 39 8.62 12.38 16.96
C GLU A 39 7.96 11.01 17.14
N LEU A 40 8.00 10.13 16.12
CA LEU A 40 7.49 8.77 16.23
C LEU A 40 8.42 7.91 17.08
N THR A 41 7.86 7.24 18.09
CA THR A 41 8.59 6.16 18.75
C THR A 41 8.82 5.00 17.78
N VAL A 42 9.87 4.20 18.03
CA VAL A 42 10.15 2.98 17.25
C VAL A 42 8.93 2.04 17.19
N ARG A 43 8.13 2.01 18.25
CA ARG A 43 6.90 1.20 18.32
C ARG A 43 5.81 1.75 17.39
N GLU A 44 5.65 3.06 17.31
CA GLU A 44 4.66 3.72 16.44
C GLU A 44 5.03 3.60 14.97
N ALA A 45 6.29 3.88 14.63
CA ALA A 45 6.80 3.65 13.27
C ALA A 45 6.62 2.18 12.85
N GLY A 46 6.94 1.23 13.76
CA GLY A 46 6.70 -0.20 13.55
C GLY A 46 5.22 -0.56 13.36
N LYS A 47 4.32 0.09 14.10
CA LYS A 47 2.87 -0.11 13.97
C LYS A 47 2.37 0.37 12.61
N ILE A 48 2.84 1.52 12.13
CA ILE A 48 2.49 2.04 10.80
C ILE A 48 2.98 1.07 9.73
N GLY A 49 4.28 0.73 9.71
CA GLY A 49 4.85 -0.16 8.70
C GLY A 49 4.25 -1.57 8.69
N GLY A 50 3.97 -2.12 9.88
CA GLY A 50 3.30 -3.42 10.01
C GLY A 50 1.88 -3.42 9.45
N ASN A 51 1.11 -2.36 9.70
CA ASN A 51 -0.25 -2.25 9.16
C ASN A 51 -0.26 -1.97 7.66
N MET A 52 0.69 -1.17 7.14
CA MET A 52 0.87 -1.02 5.69
C MET A 52 1.10 -2.38 5.02
N THR A 53 2.01 -3.19 5.56
CA THR A 53 2.30 -4.53 5.03
C THR A 53 1.06 -5.42 5.07
N LYS A 54 0.31 -5.41 6.18
CA LYS A 54 -0.94 -6.16 6.30
C LYS A 54 -1.96 -5.76 5.22
N LYS A 55 -2.15 -4.46 4.97
CA LYS A 55 -3.06 -3.95 3.93
C LYS A 55 -2.61 -4.35 2.53
N LEU A 56 -1.31 -4.32 2.26
CA LEU A 56 -0.76 -4.75 0.96
C LEU A 56 -1.01 -6.24 0.70
N VAL A 57 -0.81 -7.09 1.71
CA VAL A 57 -1.10 -8.53 1.60
C VAL A 57 -2.58 -8.76 1.31
N GLN A 58 -3.48 -8.11 2.06
CA GLN A 58 -4.92 -8.22 1.84
C GLN A 58 -5.34 -7.76 0.45
N ALA A 59 -4.77 -6.65 -0.05
CA ALA A 59 -5.02 -6.17 -1.40
C ALA A 59 -4.52 -7.18 -2.46
N GLY A 60 -3.37 -7.80 -2.24
CA GLY A 60 -2.81 -8.85 -3.09
C GLY A 60 -3.70 -10.10 -3.14
N GLU A 61 -4.15 -10.58 -1.99
CA GLU A 61 -5.08 -11.71 -1.87
C GLU A 61 -6.39 -11.44 -2.63
N LYS A 62 -6.97 -10.26 -2.44
CA LYS A 62 -8.18 -9.83 -3.16
C LYS A 62 -7.96 -9.77 -4.67
N ALA A 63 -6.86 -9.18 -5.12
CA ALA A 63 -6.53 -9.09 -6.54
C ALA A 63 -6.36 -10.48 -7.20
N LEU A 64 -5.75 -11.43 -6.48
CA LEU A 64 -5.61 -12.80 -6.94
C LEU A 64 -6.97 -13.52 -7.03
N ALA A 65 -7.85 -13.33 -6.04
CA ALA A 65 -9.20 -13.88 -6.06
C ALA A 65 -10.02 -13.33 -7.24
N GLU A 66 -10.02 -12.01 -7.44
CA GLU A 66 -10.72 -11.35 -8.55
C GLU A 66 -10.23 -11.81 -9.92
N GLU A 67 -8.92 -12.06 -10.07
CA GLU A 67 -8.35 -12.61 -11.30
C GLU A 67 -8.79 -14.07 -11.53
N GLY A 68 -8.87 -14.88 -10.47
CA GLY A 68 -9.42 -16.23 -10.54
C GLY A 68 -10.88 -16.25 -11.01
N ASP A 69 -11.71 -15.39 -10.43
CA ASP A 69 -13.12 -15.23 -10.81
C ASP A 69 -13.28 -14.75 -12.25
N ARG A 70 -12.44 -13.79 -12.67
CA ARG A 70 -12.42 -13.28 -14.04
C ARG A 70 -12.10 -14.37 -15.04
N LYS A 71 -11.07 -15.19 -14.78
CA LYS A 71 -10.70 -16.33 -15.64
C LYS A 71 -11.82 -17.35 -15.73
N THR A 72 -12.44 -17.68 -14.59
CA THR A 72 -13.57 -18.60 -14.53
C THR A 72 -14.73 -18.12 -15.40
N ARG A 73 -15.10 -16.84 -15.28
CA ARG A 73 -16.17 -16.22 -16.08
C ARG A 73 -15.86 -16.22 -17.58
N LEU A 74 -14.63 -15.91 -17.97
CA LEU A 74 -14.22 -15.95 -19.39
C LEU A 74 -14.27 -17.37 -19.97
N ASN A 75 -13.98 -18.38 -19.15
CA ASN A 75 -14.03 -19.78 -19.59
C ASN A 75 -15.47 -20.30 -19.73
N LEU A 76 -16.43 -19.80 -18.95
CA LEU A 76 -17.85 -20.17 -19.04
C LEU A 76 -18.58 -19.46 -20.20
N GLN A 77 -17.97 -18.45 -20.82
CA GLN A 77 -18.51 -17.69 -21.96
C GLN A 77 -17.97 -18.19 -23.31
N LYS A 78 -17.19 -19.27 -23.32
CA LYS A 78 -16.68 -19.95 -24.52
C LYS A 78 -17.46 -21.24 -24.76
#